data_AF-A0A7X7A3I7-F1
#
_entry.id   AF-A0A7X7A3I7-F1
#
_cell.length_a   1.000
_cell.length_b   1.000
_cell.length_c   1.000
_cell.angle_alpha   90.00
_cell.angle_beta   90.00
_cell.angle_gamma   90.00
#
_symmetry.space_group_name_H-M   'P 1'
#
loop_
_entity.id
_entity.type
_entity.pdbx_description
1 polymer ?
#
loop_
_entity_poly.entity_id
_entity_poly.type
_entity_poly.pdbx_seq_one_letter_code
_entity_poly.pdbx_strand_id
1 'polypeptide(L)' 'ISFGPTIRFPHSPDEKVNIEAVQKFWDFLVATLENI' A
#
# COMPACT_ATOMS: atom_id res chain seq x y z
N ILE A 1 11.01 3.94 -8.24
CA ILE A 1 10.75 2.84 -7.28
C ILE A 1 9.25 2.55 -7.31
N SER A 2 8.81 1.29 -7.24
CA SER A 2 7.40 0.93 -7.17
C SER A 2 7.17 0.07 -5.93
N PHE A 3 6.21 0.47 -5.10
CA PHE A 3 5.79 -0.20 -3.88
C PHE A 3 4.36 0.21 -3.54
N GLY A 4 3.66 -0.59 -2.74
CA GLY A 4 2.26 -0.36 -2.39
C GLY A 4 1.77 -1.32 -1.30
N PRO A 5 0.55 -1.12 -0.79
CA PRO A 5 -0.04 -2.01 0.19
C PRO A 5 -0.38 -3.37 -0.43
N THR A 6 -0.61 -4.38 0.41
CA THR A 6 -1.03 -5.70 -0.07
C THR A 6 -2.50 -5.69 -0.50
N ILE A 7 -2.73 -5.92 -1.81
CA ILE A 7 -4.06 -6.10 -2.41
C ILE A 7 -4.18 -7.56 -2.89
N ARG A 8 -5.35 -8.17 -2.70
CA ARG A 8 -5.66 -9.52 -3.18
C ARG A 8 -6.87 -9.50 -4.10
N PHE A 9 -6.84 -10.37 -5.11
CA PHE A 9 -7.87 -10.52 -6.14
C PHE A 9 -8.16 -9.23 -6.91
N PRO A 10 -7.13 -8.49 -7.37
CA PRO A 10 -7.37 -7.28 -8.16
C PRO A 10 -8.19 -7.62 -9.40
N HIS A 11 -9.09 -6.71 -9.79
CA HIS A 11 -9.97 -6.84 -10.96
C HIS A 11 -11.04 -7.95 -10.83
N SER A 12 -11.32 -8.42 -9.61
CA SER A 12 -12.43 -9.31 -9.28
C SER A 12 -13.45 -8.59 -8.39
N PRO A 13 -14.73 -8.98 -8.38
CA PRO A 13 -15.66 -8.57 -7.32
C PRO A 13 -15.17 -8.89 -5.89
N ASP A 14 -14.23 -9.83 -5.76
CA ASP A 14 -13.60 -10.23 -4.49
C ASP A 14 -12.37 -9.38 -4.10
N GLU A 15 -12.10 -8.31 -4.84
CA GLU A 15 -10.97 -7.43 -4.59
C GLU A 15 -11.00 -6.90 -3.15
N LYS A 16 -9.90 -7.09 -2.45
CA LYS A 16 -9.76 -6.63 -1.07
C LYS A 16 -8.34 -6.21 -0.74
N VAL A 17 -8.24 -5.21 0.12
CA VAL A 17 -6.98 -4.67 0.62
C VAL A 17 -6.77 -5.09 2.08
N ASN A 18 -5.54 -5.42 2.43
CA ASN A 18 -5.18 -5.64 3.83
C ASN A 18 -5.02 -4.28 4.54
N ILE A 19 -5.87 -4.00 5.53
CA ILE A 19 -5.92 -2.71 6.23
C ILE A 19 -4.58 -2.39 6.93
N GLU A 20 -3.96 -3.35 7.61
CA GLU A 20 -2.67 -3.15 8.29
C GLU A 20 -1.55 -2.77 7.30
N ALA A 21 -1.57 -3.36 6.10
CA ALA A 21 -0.61 -3.06 5.05
C ALA A 21 -0.77 -1.63 4.49
N VAL A 22 -1.95 -1.02 4.59
CA VAL A 22 -2.18 0.38 4.19
C VAL A 22 -1.41 1.33 5.10
N GLN A 23 -1.45 1.11 6.43
CA GLN A 23 -0.70 1.95 7.36
C GLN A 23 0.81 1.87 7.08
N LYS A 24 1.34 0.66 6.91
CA LYS A 24 2.75 0.45 6.57
C LYS A 24 3.14 1.15 5.27
N PHE A 25 2.31 1.04 4.23
CA PHE A 25 2.53 1.75 2.97
C PHE A 25 2.59 3.27 3.18
N TRP A 26 1.64 3.83 3.94
CA TRP A 26 1.58 5.26 4.20
C TRP A 26 2.82 5.77 4.94
N ASP A 27 3.24 5.06 5.99
CA ASP A 27 4.42 5.42 6.77
C ASP A 27 5.68 5.45 5.88
N PHE A 28 5.85 4.42 5.03
CA PHE A 28 6.99 4.38 4.10
C PHE A 28 6.91 5.44 3.00
N LEU A 29 5.70 5.74 2.50
CA LEU A 29 5.51 6.79 1.51
C LEU A 29 5.93 8.16 2.06
N VAL A 30 5.42 8.53 3.24
CA VAL A 30 5.75 9.81 3.89
C VAL A 30 7.25 9.89 4.19
N ALA A 31 7.82 8.86 4.82
CA ALA A 31 9.26 8.82 5.11
C ALA A 31 10.12 8.93 3.84
N THR A 32 9.68 8.34 2.72
CA THR A 32 10.40 8.49 1.45
C THR A 32 10.38 9.93 0.96
N LEU A 33 9.24 10.62 1.07
CA LEU A 33 9.07 12.00 0.60
C LEU A 33 9.75 13.03 1.49
N GLU A 34 9.80 12.81 2.80
CA GLU A 34 10.49 13.69 3.76
C GLU A 34 12.00 13.77 3.53
N ASN A 35 12.58 12.76 2.88
CA ASN A 35 14.01 12.67 2.60
C ASN A 35 14.36 13.02 1.14
N ILE A 36 13.47 13.75 0.44
CA ILE A 36 13.70 14.34 -0.90
C ILE A 36 13.98 15.82 -0.74
#